data_AF-A0A956IE42-F1
#
_entry.id   AF-A0A956IE42-F1
#
_cell.length_a   1.000
_cell.length_b   1.000
_cell.length_c   1.000
_cell.angle_alpha   90.00
_cell.angle_beta   90.00
_cell.angle_gamma   90.00
#
_symmetry.space_group_name_H-M   'P 1'
#
loop_
_entity.id
_entity.type
_entity.pdbx_description
1 polymer ?
#
loop_
_entity_poly.entity_id
_entity_poly.type
_entity_poly.pdbx_seq_one_letter_code
_entity_poly.pdbx_strand_id
1 'polypeptide(L)'
;MSLLARLKEKNFDRWATDYARHVVRSAARPRHHGVRHVLFALCDHYEPLWTTTDEDLGEARVRKWVEEYPTGVGTFRDADGRPPQHSFFFPGEEYRPRFFDQLDRLVEGGFGEVELHLHHDGATVESMRRDVLDYLAIYAERGHLSRDPDGRLRYAFIHGNW
;
A
#
# COMPACT_ATOMS: atom_id res chain seq x y z
N MET A 1 32.27 19.54 -14.66
CA MET A 1 31.68 19.49 -13.30
C MET A 1 32.62 18.73 -12.38
N SER A 2 32.88 19.25 -11.17
CA SER A 2 33.73 18.55 -10.19
C SER A 2 33.01 17.35 -9.57
N LEU A 3 33.77 16.40 -9.02
CA LEU A 3 33.22 15.25 -8.31
C LEU A 3 32.33 15.68 -7.14
N LEU A 4 32.74 16.72 -6.40
CA LEU A 4 31.95 17.31 -5.31
C LEU A 4 30.62 17.89 -5.81
N ALA A 5 30.60 18.53 -6.98
CA ALA A 5 29.36 19.04 -7.56
C ALA A 5 28.38 17.90 -7.92
N ARG A 6 28.88 16.80 -8.51
CA ARG A 6 28.06 15.62 -8.81
C ARG A 6 27.54 14.89 -7.58
N LEU A 7 28.33 14.84 -6.51
CA LEU A 7 27.91 14.23 -5.24
C LEU A 7 26.82 15.07 -4.57
N LYS A 8 26.94 16.39 -4.60
CA LYS A 8 25.93 17.32 -4.06
C LYS A 8 24.65 17.32 -4.89
N GLU A 9 24.75 17.24 -6.22
CA GLU A 9 23.59 17.11 -7.13
C GLU A 9 22.75 15.86 -6.83
N LYS A 10 23.43 14.76 -6.47
CA LYS A 10 22.77 13.51 -6.02
C LYS A 10 22.43 13.47 -4.53
N ASN A 11 22.52 14.61 -3.84
CA ASN A 11 22.25 14.76 -2.41
C ASN A 11 23.00 13.77 -1.50
N PHE A 12 24.22 13.33 -1.88
CA PHE A 12 25.00 12.37 -1.08
C PHE A 12 25.32 12.91 0.32
N ASP A 13 25.47 14.22 0.47
CA ASP A 13 25.65 14.90 1.75
C ASP A 13 24.51 14.62 2.75
N ARG A 14 23.31 14.28 2.26
CA ARG A 14 22.15 14.00 3.12
C ARG A 14 22.10 12.57 3.66
N TRP A 15 22.70 11.59 2.97
CA TRP A 15 22.50 10.17 3.30
C TRP A 15 23.77 9.32 3.34
N ALA A 16 24.87 9.76 2.72
CA ALA A 16 26.09 8.95 2.58
C ALA A 16 26.72 8.58 3.93
N THR A 17 26.69 9.51 4.90
CA THR A 17 27.20 9.26 6.26
C THR A 17 26.40 8.16 6.94
N ASP A 18 25.07 8.23 6.90
CA ASP A 18 24.21 7.21 7.51
C ASP A 18 24.28 5.87 6.78
N TYR A 19 24.42 5.90 5.46
CA TYR A 19 24.67 4.70 4.68
C TYR A 19 26.02 4.05 5.03
N ALA A 20 27.10 4.81 5.15
CA ALA A 20 28.39 4.29 5.59
C ALA A 20 28.32 3.69 7.00
N ARG A 21 27.64 4.37 7.95
CA ARG A 21 27.37 3.82 9.29
C ARG A 21 26.58 2.52 9.21
N HIS A 22 25.56 2.45 8.35
CA HIS A 22 24.77 1.24 8.12
C HIS A 22 25.65 0.11 7.60
N VAL A 23 26.48 0.35 6.58
CA VAL A 23 27.38 -0.68 6.01
C VAL A 23 28.34 -1.22 7.07
N VAL A 24 29.00 -0.33 7.83
CA VAL A 24 29.93 -0.75 8.89
C VAL A 24 29.21 -1.57 9.97
N ARG A 25 28.05 -1.11 10.44
CA ARG A 25 27.24 -1.83 11.43
C ARG A 25 26.78 -3.19 10.90
N SER A 26 26.32 -3.24 9.65
CA SER A 26 25.86 -4.46 8.99
C SER A 26 26.98 -5.47 8.79
N ALA A 27 28.19 -5.03 8.47
CA ALA A 27 29.36 -5.92 8.35
C ALA A 27 29.78 -6.54 9.70
N ALA A 28 29.57 -5.82 10.80
CA ALA A 28 29.85 -6.31 12.16
C ALA A 28 28.72 -7.18 12.75
N ARG A 29 27.57 -7.30 12.06
CA ARG A 29 26.45 -8.11 12.58
C ARG A 29 26.82 -9.60 12.58
N PRO A 30 26.47 -10.35 13.64
CA PRO A 30 26.61 -11.80 13.65
C PRO A 30 25.92 -12.42 12.43
N ARG A 31 26.56 -13.44 11.84
CA ARG A 31 25.94 -14.18 10.75
C ARG A 31 24.72 -14.94 11.29
N HIS A 32 23.57 -14.74 10.65
CA HIS A 32 22.38 -15.53 10.94
C HIS A 32 22.57 -16.95 10.41
N HIS A 33 22.52 -17.92 11.31
CA HIS A 33 22.49 -19.35 11.00
C HIS A 33 21.06 -19.86 11.20
N GLY A 34 20.38 -20.22 10.11
CA GLY A 34 18.98 -20.66 10.12
C GLY A 34 18.15 -20.07 8.99
N VAL A 35 16.86 -20.41 8.97
CA VAL A 35 15.88 -19.92 7.99
C VAL A 35 15.78 -18.39 8.08
N ARG A 36 15.90 -17.71 6.93
CA ARG A 36 15.67 -16.27 6.84
C ARG A 36 14.29 -16.04 6.24
N HIS A 37 13.42 -15.41 7.02
CA HIS A 37 12.14 -14.93 6.52
C HIS A 37 12.37 -13.62 5.76
N VAL A 38 11.90 -13.56 4.52
CA VAL A 38 11.89 -12.35 3.71
C VAL A 38 10.44 -11.92 3.61
N LEU A 39 10.13 -10.75 4.17
CA LEU A 39 8.85 -10.10 3.95
C LEU A 39 9.01 -9.18 2.76
N PHE A 40 8.17 -9.37 1.75
CA PHE A 40 8.11 -8.51 0.58
C PHE A 40 6.77 -7.79 0.59
N ALA A 41 6.82 -6.47 0.51
CA ALA A 41 5.64 -5.62 0.39
C ALA A 41 5.83 -4.72 -0.82
N LEU A 42 4.82 -4.71 -1.69
CA LEU A 42 4.69 -3.71 -2.73
C LEU A 42 3.66 -2.68 -2.26
N CYS A 43 4.04 -1.42 -2.32
CA CYS A 43 3.19 -0.30 -1.93
C CYS A 43 3.04 0.58 -3.15
N ASP A 44 1.83 0.68 -3.67
CA ASP A 44 1.51 1.45 -4.88
C ASP A 44 0.14 2.12 -4.73
N HIS A 45 -0.06 3.19 -5.50
CA HIS A 45 -1.30 3.95 -5.55
C HIS A 45 -2.34 3.20 -6.38
N TYR A 46 -3.33 2.59 -5.74
CA TYR A 46 -4.39 1.88 -6.44
C TYR A 46 -5.55 2.83 -6.74
N GLU A 47 -5.51 3.50 -7.89
CA GLU A 47 -6.46 4.55 -8.28
C GLU A 47 -7.29 4.13 -9.51
N PRO A 48 -8.49 3.52 -9.33
CA PRO A 48 -9.35 3.14 -10.45
C PRO A 48 -9.68 4.31 -11.39
N LEU A 49 -9.83 5.53 -10.86
CA LEU A 49 -10.15 6.72 -11.64
C LEU A 49 -8.91 7.54 -12.01
N TRP A 50 -7.70 6.96 -11.95
CA TRP A 50 -6.49 7.68 -12.36
C TRP A 50 -6.66 8.28 -13.76
N THR A 51 -6.46 9.60 -13.87
CA THR A 51 -6.57 10.44 -15.09
C THR A 51 -7.95 10.46 -15.76
N THR A 52 -9.02 10.05 -15.08
CA THR A 52 -10.37 9.99 -15.66
C THR A 52 -11.44 10.26 -14.61
N THR A 53 -12.65 10.59 -15.05
CA THR A 53 -13.85 10.61 -14.21
C THR A 53 -14.91 9.60 -14.68
N ASP A 54 -14.54 8.75 -15.65
CA ASP A 54 -15.40 7.71 -16.20
C ASP A 54 -15.44 6.51 -15.24
N GLU A 55 -16.56 6.36 -14.54
CA GLU A 55 -16.76 5.29 -13.56
C GLU A 55 -16.87 3.91 -14.22
N ASP A 56 -17.36 3.80 -15.46
CA ASP A 56 -17.45 2.52 -16.17
C ASP A 56 -16.03 2.02 -16.54
N LEU A 57 -15.14 2.95 -16.91
CA LEU A 57 -13.72 2.64 -17.11
C LEU A 57 -13.03 2.25 -15.79
N GLY A 58 -13.31 2.95 -14.69
CA GLY A 58 -12.85 2.58 -13.36
C GLY A 58 -13.31 1.17 -12.96
N GLU A 59 -14.58 0.86 -13.21
CA GLU A 59 -15.18 -0.44 -12.93
C GLU A 59 -14.49 -1.54 -13.74
N ALA A 60 -14.21 -1.28 -15.02
CA ALA A 60 -13.47 -2.20 -15.87
C ALA A 60 -12.03 -2.46 -15.40
N ARG A 61 -11.35 -1.43 -14.86
CA ARG A 61 -10.01 -1.56 -14.29
C ARG A 61 -10.02 -2.43 -13.02
N VAL A 62 -10.99 -2.23 -12.14
CA VAL A 62 -11.17 -3.08 -10.94
C VAL A 62 -11.49 -4.51 -11.34
N ARG A 63 -12.44 -4.72 -12.27
CA ARG A 63 -12.80 -6.05 -12.78
C ARG A 63 -11.59 -6.82 -13.30
N LYS A 64 -10.72 -6.15 -14.06
CA LYS A 64 -9.49 -6.74 -14.58
C LYS A 64 -8.61 -7.32 -13.46
N TRP A 65 -8.43 -6.59 -12.37
CA TRP A 65 -7.70 -7.09 -11.21
C TRP A 65 -8.37 -8.32 -10.60
N VAL A 66 -9.68 -8.27 -10.39
CA VAL A 66 -10.45 -9.37 -9.80
C VAL A 66 -10.37 -10.65 -10.63
N GLU A 67 -10.33 -10.54 -11.96
CA GLU A 67 -10.27 -11.69 -12.87
C GLU A 67 -8.84 -12.20 -13.10
N GLU A 68 -7.90 -11.29 -13.33
CA GLU A 68 -6.55 -11.66 -13.80
C GLU A 68 -5.57 -11.91 -12.66
N TYR A 69 -5.67 -11.19 -11.53
CA TYR A 69 -4.70 -11.33 -10.44
C TYR A 69 -4.75 -12.74 -9.81
N PRO A 70 -5.91 -13.28 -9.39
CA PRO A 70 -6.00 -14.66 -8.90
C PRO A 70 -5.47 -15.69 -9.90
N THR A 71 -5.75 -15.49 -11.18
CA THR A 71 -5.28 -16.38 -12.25
C THR A 71 -3.76 -16.34 -12.39
N GLY A 72 -3.16 -15.15 -12.28
CA GLY A 72 -1.72 -14.95 -12.45
C GLY A 72 -0.89 -15.45 -11.27
N VAL A 73 -1.40 -15.33 -10.03
CA VAL A 73 -0.60 -15.62 -8.83
C VAL A 73 -1.14 -16.76 -7.96
N GLY A 74 -2.34 -17.26 -8.23
CA GLY A 74 -3.07 -18.20 -7.36
C GLY A 74 -2.48 -19.60 -7.23
N THR A 75 -1.41 -19.93 -7.97
CA THR A 75 -0.66 -21.19 -7.83
C THR A 75 0.54 -21.07 -6.88
N PHE A 76 1.02 -19.85 -6.60
CA PHE A 76 2.13 -19.62 -5.69
C PHE A 76 1.68 -19.69 -4.23
N ARG A 77 2.55 -20.14 -3.33
CA ARG A 77 2.28 -20.24 -1.90
C ARG A 77 3.48 -19.72 -1.12
N ASP A 78 3.22 -18.86 -0.13
CA ASP A 78 4.23 -18.44 0.84
C ASP A 78 4.44 -19.50 1.94
N ALA A 79 5.23 -19.16 2.95
CA ALA A 79 5.54 -20.06 4.07
C ALA A 79 4.31 -20.41 4.93
N ASP A 80 3.25 -19.61 4.86
CA ASP A 80 1.98 -19.82 5.57
C ASP A 80 0.90 -20.45 4.67
N GLY A 81 1.26 -20.82 3.44
CA GLY A 81 0.33 -21.43 2.49
C GLY A 81 -0.65 -20.43 1.86
N ARG A 82 -0.36 -19.13 1.90
CA ARG A 82 -1.18 -18.09 1.25
C ARG A 82 -0.66 -17.77 -0.15
N PRO A 83 -1.53 -17.48 -1.13
CA PRO A 83 -1.07 -16.87 -2.37
C PRO A 83 -0.54 -15.45 -2.10
N PRO A 84 0.19 -14.84 -3.05
CA PRO A 84 0.61 -13.45 -2.92
C PRO A 84 -0.60 -12.53 -2.64
N GLN A 85 -0.56 -11.85 -1.49
CA GLN A 85 -1.57 -10.86 -1.11
C GLN A 85 -1.20 -9.49 -1.68
N HIS A 86 -2.18 -8.75 -2.17
CA HIS A 86 -2.00 -7.35 -2.57
C HIS A 86 -2.75 -6.43 -1.61
N SER A 87 -2.06 -5.45 -1.01
CA SER A 87 -2.69 -4.38 -0.24
C SER A 87 -3.08 -3.26 -1.22
N PHE A 88 -4.37 -3.17 -1.53
CA PHE A 88 -4.94 -2.15 -2.42
C PHE A 88 -5.11 -0.84 -1.65
N PHE A 89 -4.11 0.03 -1.74
CA PHE A 89 -4.19 1.38 -1.16
C PHE A 89 -5.16 2.23 -1.98
N PHE A 90 -6.41 2.24 -1.56
CA PHE A 90 -7.54 2.78 -2.30
C PHE A 90 -7.83 4.23 -1.88
N PRO A 91 -7.90 5.19 -2.83
CA PRO A 91 -8.25 6.59 -2.56
C PRO A 91 -9.70 6.67 -2.04
N GLY A 92 -9.86 7.04 -0.77
CA GLY A 92 -11.18 7.07 -0.12
C GLY A 92 -12.22 7.94 -0.83
N GLU A 93 -11.76 9.04 -1.42
CA GLU A 93 -12.55 9.98 -2.22
C GLU A 93 -13.07 9.39 -3.54
N GLU A 94 -12.47 8.30 -4.06
CA GLU A 94 -12.97 7.56 -5.22
C GLU A 94 -13.92 6.42 -4.83
N TYR A 95 -14.30 6.29 -3.55
CA TYR A 95 -15.19 5.23 -3.11
C TYR A 95 -16.46 5.17 -3.96
N ARG A 96 -16.71 4.00 -4.55
CA ARG A 96 -17.97 3.63 -5.18
C ARG A 96 -18.36 2.23 -4.71
N PRO A 97 -19.63 1.97 -4.37
CA PRO A 97 -20.08 0.64 -4.00
C PRO A 97 -19.68 -0.42 -5.03
N ARG A 98 -19.82 -0.14 -6.33
CA ARG A 98 -19.48 -1.10 -7.40
C ARG A 98 -18.00 -1.49 -7.48
N PHE A 99 -17.09 -0.61 -7.06
CA PHE A 99 -15.67 -0.93 -6.99
C PHE A 99 -15.40 -1.86 -5.81
N PHE A 100 -15.98 -1.54 -4.66
CA PHE A 100 -15.82 -2.32 -3.45
C PHE A 100 -16.50 -3.68 -3.55
N ASP A 101 -17.70 -3.79 -4.09
CA ASP A 101 -18.39 -5.09 -4.28
C ASP A 101 -17.53 -6.09 -5.10
N GLN A 102 -16.64 -5.58 -5.96
CA GLN A 102 -15.68 -6.39 -6.71
C GLN A 102 -14.40 -6.68 -5.91
N LEU A 103 -13.84 -5.70 -5.22
CA LEU A 103 -12.68 -5.88 -4.35
C LEU A 103 -12.99 -6.83 -3.18
N ASP A 104 -14.19 -6.74 -2.60
CA ASP A 104 -14.70 -7.62 -1.55
C ASP A 104 -14.52 -9.08 -1.98
N ARG A 105 -14.93 -9.44 -3.20
CA ARG A 105 -14.77 -10.80 -3.75
C ARG A 105 -13.32 -11.25 -3.88
N LEU A 106 -12.42 -10.33 -4.24
CA LEU A 106 -10.99 -10.62 -4.37
C LEU A 106 -10.34 -10.85 -2.99
N VAL A 107 -10.71 -10.02 -2.02
CA VAL A 107 -10.27 -10.11 -0.62
C VAL A 107 -10.80 -11.38 0.05
N GLU A 108 -12.10 -11.69 -0.13
CA GLU A 108 -12.72 -12.95 0.35
C GLU A 108 -12.05 -14.19 -0.25
N GLY A 109 -11.56 -14.09 -1.50
CA GLY A 109 -10.76 -15.12 -2.15
C GLY A 109 -9.35 -15.29 -1.56
N GLY A 110 -8.97 -14.45 -0.60
CA GLY A 110 -7.66 -14.44 0.03
C GLY A 110 -6.57 -13.99 -0.92
N PHE A 111 -6.80 -12.92 -1.70
CA PHE A 111 -5.80 -12.34 -2.61
C PHE A 111 -5.34 -10.94 -2.21
N GLY A 112 -5.77 -10.43 -1.05
CA GLY A 112 -5.38 -9.10 -0.62
C GLY A 112 -6.28 -8.51 0.44
N GLU A 113 -6.13 -7.20 0.61
CA GLU A 113 -6.87 -6.36 1.54
C GLU A 113 -6.96 -4.94 0.96
N VAL A 114 -7.88 -4.10 1.46
CA VAL A 114 -7.98 -2.70 1.07
C VAL A 114 -7.46 -1.83 2.21
N GLU A 115 -6.55 -0.91 1.88
CA GLU A 115 -5.90 0.01 2.81
C GLU A 115 -6.12 1.47 2.37
N LEU A 116 -5.84 2.44 3.24
CA LEU A 116 -6.18 3.83 2.97
C LEU A 116 -5.13 4.53 2.10
N HIS A 117 -5.60 5.11 1.01
CA HIS A 117 -4.94 6.17 0.28
C HIS A 117 -5.83 7.41 0.31
N LEU A 118 -5.24 8.60 0.33
CA LEU A 118 -5.97 9.86 0.30
C LEU A 118 -5.18 10.92 -0.47
N HIS A 119 -5.83 11.58 -1.44
CA HIS A 119 -5.39 12.88 -1.95
C HIS A 119 -5.86 13.99 -1.01
N HIS A 120 -4.95 14.89 -0.60
CA HIS A 120 -5.26 15.90 0.42
C HIS A 120 -4.57 17.26 0.20
N ASP A 121 -4.24 17.59 -1.05
CA ASP A 121 -3.73 18.93 -1.39
C ASP A 121 -4.68 20.03 -0.88
N GLY A 122 -4.13 21.01 -0.17
CA GLY A 122 -4.89 22.10 0.45
C GLY A 122 -5.77 21.70 1.66
N ALA A 123 -5.69 20.48 2.17
CA ALA A 123 -6.47 20.05 3.32
C ALA A 123 -6.04 20.73 4.63
N THR A 124 -7.02 20.99 5.50
CA THR A 124 -6.80 21.35 6.90
C THR A 124 -6.65 20.09 7.75
N VAL A 125 -6.13 20.23 8.98
CA VAL A 125 -6.06 19.10 9.94
C VAL A 125 -7.46 18.55 10.22
N GLU A 126 -8.45 19.42 10.32
CA GLU A 126 -9.84 19.08 10.59
C GLU A 126 -10.47 18.32 9.43
N SER A 127 -10.30 18.79 8.19
CA SER A 127 -10.82 18.11 7.01
C SER A 127 -10.13 16.76 6.78
N MET A 128 -8.80 16.71 6.87
CA MET A 128 -8.06 15.46 6.72
C MET A 128 -8.49 14.43 7.77
N ARG A 129 -8.64 14.84 9.04
CA ARG A 129 -9.09 13.93 10.10
C ARG A 129 -10.48 13.38 9.80
N ARG A 130 -11.43 14.23 9.39
CA ARG A 130 -12.78 13.80 9.05
C ARG A 130 -12.74 12.78 7.91
N ASP A 131 -12.07 13.11 6.81
CA ASP A 131 -12.05 12.28 5.61
C ASP A 131 -11.40 10.91 5.91
N VAL A 132 -10.27 10.88 6.64
CA VAL A 132 -9.66 9.63 7.11
C VAL A 132 -10.64 8.80 7.93
N LEU A 133 -11.32 9.40 8.92
CA LEU A 133 -12.23 8.66 9.79
C LEU A 133 -13.45 8.12 9.03
N ASP A 134 -14.00 8.91 8.10
CA ASP A 134 -15.15 8.52 7.29
C ASP A 134 -14.79 7.33 6.36
N TYR A 135 -13.64 7.39 5.69
CA TYR A 135 -13.20 6.31 4.81
C TYR A 135 -12.83 5.04 5.57
N LEU A 136 -12.17 5.15 6.73
CA LEU A 136 -11.90 3.99 7.59
C LEU A 136 -13.20 3.32 8.07
N ALA A 137 -14.24 4.10 8.36
CA ALA A 137 -15.54 3.53 8.74
C ALA A 137 -16.15 2.71 7.60
N ILE A 138 -16.11 3.23 6.37
CA ILE A 138 -16.59 2.52 5.17
C ILE A 138 -15.81 1.21 4.96
N TYR A 139 -14.48 1.26 5.06
CA TYR A 139 -13.63 0.09 4.79
C TYR A 139 -13.81 -0.97 5.88
N ALA A 140 -14.00 -0.54 7.14
CA ALA A 140 -14.29 -1.43 8.26
C ALA A 140 -15.67 -2.10 8.15
N GLU A 141 -16.69 -1.39 7.68
CA GLU A 141 -18.03 -1.95 7.46
C GLU A 141 -18.00 -3.09 6.43
N ARG A 142 -17.12 -2.99 5.43
CA ARG A 142 -16.87 -4.02 4.41
C ARG A 142 -15.87 -5.10 4.82
N GLY A 143 -15.34 -5.02 6.04
CA GLY A 143 -14.47 -6.07 6.60
C GLY A 143 -13.03 -6.04 6.11
N HIS A 144 -12.56 -4.97 5.46
CA HIS A 144 -11.17 -4.88 5.00
C HIS A 144 -10.17 -4.57 6.11
N LEU A 145 -10.61 -3.91 7.18
CA LEU A 145 -9.70 -3.42 8.22
C LEU A 145 -9.69 -4.34 9.44
N SER A 146 -8.48 -4.66 9.90
CA SER A 146 -8.28 -5.40 11.14
C SER A 146 -8.47 -4.51 12.37
N ARG A 147 -8.62 -5.14 13.55
CA ARG A 147 -8.72 -4.46 14.83
C ARG A 147 -7.64 -4.96 15.79
N ASP A 148 -7.11 -4.06 16.62
CA ASP A 148 -6.24 -4.45 17.73
C ASP A 148 -7.06 -5.06 18.90
N PRO A 149 -6.40 -5.58 19.95
CA PRO A 149 -7.10 -6.16 21.10
C PRO A 149 -8.08 -5.21 21.82
N ASP A 150 -7.89 -3.89 21.67
CA ASP A 150 -8.78 -2.86 22.24
C ASP A 150 -9.93 -2.49 21.28
N GLY A 151 -10.03 -3.17 20.14
CA GLY A 151 -11.07 -2.97 19.13
C GLY A 151 -10.82 -1.80 18.17
N ARG A 152 -9.65 -1.15 18.23
CA ARG A 152 -9.33 -0.01 17.37
C ARG A 152 -8.95 -0.49 15.99
N LEU A 153 -9.42 0.22 14.96
CA LEU A 153 -9.07 -0.07 13.57
C LEU A 153 -7.56 0.05 13.37
N ARG A 154 -7.00 -0.92 12.65
CA ARG A 154 -5.61 -0.95 12.21
C ARG A 154 -5.63 -0.87 10.69
N TYR A 155 -4.85 0.06 10.18
CA TYR A 155 -4.76 0.36 8.76
C TYR A 155 -3.37 0.88 8.43
N ALA A 156 -2.96 0.65 7.20
CA ALA A 156 -1.84 1.31 6.56
C ALA A 156 -2.35 2.54 5.78
N PHE A 157 -1.47 3.52 5.60
CA PHE A 157 -1.80 4.76 4.94
C PHE A 157 -0.69 5.21 3.99
N ILE A 158 -1.07 5.62 2.78
CA ILE A 158 -0.19 6.33 1.86
C ILE A 158 -0.80 7.67 1.45
N HIS A 159 0.08 8.63 1.19
CA HIS A 159 -0.31 9.93 0.65
C HIS A 159 -0.42 9.85 -0.88
N GLY A 160 -1.49 10.41 -1.43
CA GLY A 160 -1.57 10.79 -2.84
C GLY A 160 -0.85 12.11 -3.09
N ASN A 161 -1.14 12.76 -4.22
CA ASN A 161 -0.76 14.15 -4.41
C ASN A 161 -1.19 14.97 -3.17
N TRP A 162 -0.22 15.73 -2.64
CA TRP A 162 -0.28 16.48 -1.38
C TRP A 162 0.14 17.93 -1.58
#